data_AF-A0A3B3TUG9-F1
#
_entry.id   AF-A0A3B3TUG9-F1
#
_cell.length_a   1.000
_cell.length_b   1.000
_cell.length_c   1.000
_cell.angle_alpha   90.00
_cell.angle_beta   90.00
_cell.angle_gamma   90.00
#
_symmetry.space_group_name_H-M   'P 1'
#
loop_
_entity.id
_entity.type
_entity.pdbx_description
1 polymer ?
#
loop_
_entity_poly.entity_id
_entity_poly.type
_entity_poly.pdbx_seq_one_letter_code
_entity_poly.pdbx_strand_id
1 'polypeptide(L)'
;MKKPVTDFRTPWSGIRRHHLHNAVPFAQAQEEILAILEGKVVVGHSIYNDFEVLNMDHPSHMVRDTSTTRHLQHLAGFPHGRRSSLKLLANKLLNRRIQVRAGRRGHCSVEDALAALDLYKLVQGAWEQEMERRLGDEPTVHPMDHYMQDEFWPDEVLTDGSRKPVREAKRLDGTKCTENP
;
A
#
# COMPACT_ATOMS: atom_id res chain seq x y z
N MET A 1 32.17 11.42 4.76
CA MET A 1 33.00 10.70 5.76
C MET A 1 32.27 9.44 6.22
N LYS A 2 32.94 8.29 6.26
CA LYS A 2 32.38 7.06 6.87
C LYS A 2 32.39 7.22 8.39
N LYS A 3 31.23 7.09 9.05
CA LYS A 3 31.13 7.15 10.52
C LYS A 3 31.49 5.77 11.11
N PRO A 4 32.19 5.70 12.25
CA PRO A 4 32.47 4.43 12.91
C PRO A 4 31.19 3.81 13.46
N VAL A 5 31.10 2.47 13.42
CA VAL A 5 30.00 1.73 14.04
C VAL A 5 30.18 1.71 15.55
N THR A 6 29.22 2.25 16.28
CA THR A 6 29.22 2.30 17.76
C THR A 6 28.50 1.10 18.38
N ASP A 7 27.45 0.59 17.74
CA ASP A 7 26.72 -0.60 18.15
C ASP A 7 26.20 -1.34 16.90
N PHE A 8 26.42 -2.66 16.86
CA PHE A 8 25.94 -3.52 15.77
C PHE A 8 24.48 -3.95 15.95
N ARG A 9 23.93 -3.79 17.17
CA ARG A 9 22.59 -4.25 17.53
C ARG A 9 22.36 -5.72 17.19
N THR A 10 23.41 -6.55 17.33
CA THR A 10 23.42 -7.98 16.96
C THR A 10 22.16 -8.74 17.41
N PRO A 11 21.58 -8.50 18.61
CA PRO A 11 20.36 -9.19 19.03
C PRO A 11 19.14 -9.00 18.14
N TRP A 12 19.10 -7.92 17.37
CA TRP A 12 18.03 -7.59 16.43
C TRP A 12 18.52 -7.75 14.98
N SER A 13 19.69 -7.22 14.64
CA SER A 13 20.17 -7.17 13.25
C SER A 13 20.78 -8.47 12.74
N GLY A 14 21.28 -9.34 13.65
CA GLY A 14 22.14 -10.46 13.28
C GLY A 14 23.53 -10.04 12.77
N ILE A 15 23.83 -8.75 12.68
CA ILE A 15 25.08 -8.23 12.14
C ILE A 15 26.19 -8.25 13.19
N ARG A 16 27.40 -8.65 12.77
CA ARG A 16 28.62 -8.72 13.56
C ARG A 16 29.74 -7.98 12.84
N ARG A 17 30.79 -7.60 13.58
CA ARG A 17 31.96 -6.89 13.03
C ARG A 17 32.50 -7.50 11.73
N HIS A 18 32.66 -8.82 11.69
CA HIS A 18 33.22 -9.51 10.53
C HIS A 18 32.32 -9.45 9.27
N HIS A 19 31.00 -9.26 9.43
CA HIS A 19 30.11 -9.07 8.27
C HIS A 19 30.41 -7.78 7.52
N LEU A 20 31.06 -6.80 8.16
CA LEU A 20 31.38 -5.50 7.55
C LEU A 20 32.76 -5.45 6.88
N HIS A 21 33.61 -6.47 7.03
CA HIS A 21 34.99 -6.41 6.51
C HIS A 21 35.03 -6.23 4.98
N ASN A 22 34.14 -6.92 4.25
CA ASN A 22 34.01 -6.83 2.80
C ASN A 22 32.55 -6.57 2.39
N ALA A 23 31.83 -5.80 3.21
CA ALA A 23 30.44 -5.46 2.90
C ALA A 23 30.37 -4.55 1.67
N VAL A 24 29.28 -4.68 0.92
CA VAL A 24 28.95 -3.79 -0.20
C VAL A 24 28.90 -2.34 0.30
N PRO A 25 29.54 -1.39 -0.40
CA PRO A 25 29.43 0.03 -0.07
C PRO A 25 27.97 0.49 -0.08
N PHE A 26 27.59 1.35 0.87
CA PHE A 26 26.20 1.79 1.03
C PHE A 26 25.59 2.34 -0.26
N ALA A 27 26.30 3.22 -0.97
CA ALA A 27 25.81 3.80 -2.23
C ALA A 27 25.55 2.75 -3.31
N GLN A 28 26.42 1.73 -3.42
CA GLN A 28 26.25 0.64 -4.36
C GLN A 28 25.05 -0.23 -3.97
N ALA A 29 24.90 -0.57 -2.69
CA ALA A 29 23.73 -1.31 -2.22
C ALA A 29 22.43 -0.52 -2.46
N GLN A 30 22.43 0.80 -2.27
CA GLN A 30 21.29 1.67 -2.54
C GLN A 30 20.89 1.65 -4.02
N GLU A 31 21.85 1.78 -4.93
CA GLU A 31 21.64 1.70 -6.39
C GLU A 31 21.04 0.35 -6.80
N GLU A 32 21.61 -0.75 -6.30
CA GLU A 32 21.11 -2.11 -6.55
C GLU A 32 19.67 -2.28 -6.03
N ILE A 33 19.36 -1.77 -4.84
CA ILE A 33 18.00 -1.83 -4.28
C ILE A 33 17.04 -1.01 -5.15
N LEU A 34 17.37 0.23 -5.51
CA LEU A 34 16.50 1.09 -6.34
C LEU A 34 16.17 0.41 -7.68
N ALA A 35 17.17 -0.16 -8.35
CA ALA A 35 16.97 -0.90 -9.60
C ALA A 35 16.06 -2.14 -9.40
N ILE A 36 16.15 -2.82 -8.26
CA ILE A 36 15.27 -3.95 -7.96
C ILE A 36 13.83 -3.48 -7.70
N LEU A 37 13.63 -2.34 -7.05
CA LEU A 37 12.30 -1.86 -6.65
C LEU A 37 11.56 -1.11 -7.77
N GLU A 38 12.26 -0.64 -8.80
CA GLU A 38 11.68 0.12 -9.90
C GLU A 38 10.47 -0.58 -10.52
N GLY A 39 9.35 0.15 -10.60
CA GLY A 39 8.09 -0.34 -11.18
C GLY A 39 7.40 -1.46 -10.38
N LYS A 40 7.84 -1.77 -9.15
CA LYS A 40 7.28 -2.88 -8.35
C LYS A 40 6.54 -2.41 -7.11
N VAL A 41 5.51 -3.18 -6.75
CA VAL A 41 4.86 -3.05 -5.44
C VAL A 41 5.76 -3.65 -4.38
N VAL A 42 6.03 -2.89 -3.32
CA VAL A 42 6.91 -3.31 -2.23
C VAL A 42 6.10 -3.68 -1.00
N VAL A 43 6.24 -4.93 -0.58
CA VAL A 43 5.57 -5.49 0.58
C VAL A 43 6.56 -5.57 1.74
N GLY A 44 6.17 -5.13 2.93
CA GLY A 44 7.01 -5.23 4.12
C GLY A 44 6.24 -5.03 5.41
N HIS A 45 6.96 -4.87 6.52
CA HIS A 45 6.37 -4.67 7.84
C HIS A 45 7.05 -3.49 8.55
N SER A 46 6.32 -2.39 8.73
CA SER A 46 6.90 -1.10 9.16
C SER A 46 8.00 -0.60 8.21
N ILE A 47 7.78 -0.80 6.91
CA ILE A 47 8.79 -0.65 5.84
C ILE A 47 9.28 0.79 5.65
N TYR A 48 8.50 1.76 6.11
CA TYR A 48 8.93 3.17 6.13
C TYR A 48 10.22 3.38 6.91
N ASN A 49 10.47 2.60 7.98
CA ASN A 49 11.73 2.70 8.71
C ASN A 49 12.94 2.27 7.85
N ASP A 50 12.75 1.29 6.97
CA ASP A 50 13.80 0.80 6.08
C ASP A 50 14.09 1.85 5.00
N PHE A 51 13.05 2.44 4.39
CA PHE A 51 13.20 3.51 3.41
C PHE A 51 13.91 4.75 3.97
N GLU A 52 13.55 5.18 5.19
CA GLU A 52 14.21 6.29 5.89
C GLU A 52 15.71 6.02 6.09
N VAL A 53 16.08 4.82 6.54
CA VAL A 53 17.49 4.45 6.77
C VAL A 53 18.26 4.33 5.45
N LEU A 54 17.59 3.88 4.38
CA LEU A 54 18.16 3.79 3.05
C LEU A 54 18.18 5.15 2.32
N ASN A 55 17.54 6.19 2.86
CA ASN A 55 17.34 7.48 2.21
C ASN A 55 16.75 7.31 0.78
N MET A 56 15.63 6.59 0.72
CA MET A 56 14.94 6.23 -0.51
C MET A 56 13.45 6.56 -0.38
N ASP A 57 12.84 6.99 -1.48
CA ASP A 57 11.40 7.18 -1.58
C ASP A 57 10.80 6.14 -2.52
N HIS A 58 9.65 5.57 -2.12
CA HIS A 58 8.86 4.70 -2.98
C HIS A 58 7.41 5.21 -3.03
N PRO A 59 6.74 5.24 -4.19
CA PRO A 59 5.38 5.76 -4.29
C PRO A 59 4.44 5.08 -3.30
N SER A 60 3.73 5.86 -2.49
CA SER A 60 2.90 5.35 -1.39
C SER A 60 1.83 4.35 -1.85
N HIS A 61 1.26 4.57 -3.04
CA HIS A 61 0.29 3.66 -3.65
C HIS A 61 0.90 2.32 -4.10
N MET A 62 2.23 2.22 -4.20
CA MET A 62 2.97 1.00 -4.50
C MET A 62 3.56 0.33 -3.24
N VAL A 63 3.26 0.84 -2.04
CA VAL A 63 3.71 0.24 -0.78
C VAL A 63 2.58 -0.57 -0.14
N ARG A 64 2.91 -1.76 0.37
CA ARG A 64 2.00 -2.62 1.15
C ARG A 64 2.64 -2.92 2.51
N ASP A 65 2.39 -2.04 3.47
CA ASP A 65 2.89 -2.20 4.84
C ASP A 65 1.93 -3.04 5.69
N THR A 66 2.33 -4.28 5.96
CA THR A 66 1.56 -5.26 6.73
C THR A 66 1.35 -4.87 8.21
N SER A 67 2.11 -3.90 8.72
CA SER A 67 1.94 -3.43 10.11
C SER A 67 0.75 -2.48 10.29
N THR A 68 0.28 -1.84 9.20
CA THR A 68 -0.74 -0.79 9.24
C THR A 68 -2.07 -1.21 8.60
N THR A 69 -2.06 -2.25 7.76
CA THR A 69 -3.27 -2.67 7.04
C THR A 69 -4.38 -3.14 7.98
N ARG A 70 -5.60 -2.62 7.74
CA ARG A 70 -6.81 -3.02 8.45
C ARG A 70 -7.21 -4.47 8.15
N HIS A 71 -6.87 -4.98 6.96
CA HIS A 71 -7.24 -6.33 6.53
C HIS A 71 -6.64 -7.40 7.43
N LEU A 72 -5.35 -7.28 7.78
CA LEU A 72 -4.69 -8.18 8.70
C LEU A 72 -5.17 -8.01 10.14
N GLN A 73 -5.45 -6.76 10.57
CA GLN A 73 -5.99 -6.52 11.92
C GLN A 73 -7.36 -7.20 12.10
N HIS A 74 -8.23 -7.06 11.10
CA HIS A 74 -9.55 -7.70 11.08
C HIS A 74 -9.42 -9.22 11.06
N LEU A 75 -8.61 -9.77 10.14
CA LEU A 75 -8.40 -11.22 10.04
C LEU A 75 -7.80 -11.80 11.33
N ALA A 76 -6.91 -11.05 11.99
CA ALA A 76 -6.33 -11.43 13.27
C ALA A 76 -7.27 -11.18 14.47
N GLY A 77 -8.45 -10.58 14.28
CA GLY A 77 -9.35 -10.23 15.38
C GLY A 77 -8.71 -9.32 16.43
N PHE A 78 -7.82 -8.42 16.00
CA PHE A 78 -7.19 -7.44 16.89
C PHE A 78 -8.00 -6.13 16.94
N PRO A 79 -7.97 -5.40 18.07
CA PRO A 79 -8.62 -4.10 18.16
C PRO A 79 -8.07 -3.14 17.10
N HIS A 80 -8.97 -2.36 16.51
CA HIS A 80 -8.62 -1.33 15.53
C HIS A 80 -7.61 -0.34 16.12
N GLY A 81 -6.64 0.09 15.29
CA GLY A 81 -5.72 1.18 15.63
C GLY A 81 -4.44 0.77 16.36
N ARG A 82 -4.21 -0.52 16.65
CA ARG A 82 -2.92 -1.01 17.18
C ARG A 82 -2.11 -1.71 16.10
N ARG A 83 -0.88 -1.23 15.87
CA ARG A 83 0.11 -1.94 15.06
C ARG A 83 0.53 -3.21 15.80
N SER A 84 0.32 -4.35 15.16
CA SER A 84 0.74 -5.66 15.69
C SER A 84 2.13 -5.98 15.17
N SER A 85 2.97 -6.61 16.01
CA SER A 85 4.31 -7.01 15.57
C SER A 85 4.24 -8.11 14.51
N LEU A 86 5.23 -8.14 13.61
CA LEU A 86 5.36 -9.20 12.61
C LEU A 86 5.32 -10.59 13.25
N LYS A 87 6.03 -10.77 14.37
CA LYS A 87 6.06 -12.01 15.15
C LYS A 87 4.66 -12.43 15.62
N LEU A 88 3.86 -11.49 16.10
CA LEU A 88 2.50 -11.76 16.58
C LEU A 88 1.58 -12.15 15.42
N LEU A 89 1.63 -11.40 14.30
CA LEU A 89 0.82 -11.70 13.11
C LEU A 89 1.21 -13.04 12.48
N ALA A 90 2.51 -13.30 12.30
CA ALA A 90 2.99 -14.56 11.75
C ALA A 90 2.59 -15.75 12.63
N ASN A 91 2.65 -15.59 13.96
CA ASN A 91 2.20 -16.65 14.87
C ASN A 91 0.69 -16.88 14.77
N LYS A 92 -0.12 -15.82 14.75
CA LYS A 92 -1.58 -15.92 14.80
C LYS A 92 -2.21 -16.34 13.46
N LEU A 93 -1.69 -15.84 12.35
CA LEU A 93 -2.31 -15.99 11.03
C LEU A 93 -1.62 -17.05 10.16
N LEU A 94 -0.32 -17.26 10.34
CA LEU A 94 0.45 -18.24 9.56
C LEU A 94 0.83 -19.48 10.38
N ASN A 95 0.47 -19.55 11.67
CA ASN A 95 0.95 -20.56 12.61
C ASN A 95 2.48 -20.72 12.61
N ARG A 96 3.21 -19.63 12.29
CA ARG A 96 4.67 -19.62 12.13
C ARG A 96 5.32 -18.91 13.30
N ARG A 97 6.27 -19.57 13.96
CA ARG A 97 7.12 -18.93 14.97
C ARG A 97 8.39 -18.42 14.29
N ILE A 98 8.46 -17.11 14.08
CA ILE A 98 9.64 -16.41 13.55
C ILE A 98 10.41 -15.73 14.68
N GLN A 99 11.65 -15.31 14.42
CA GLN A 99 12.49 -14.56 15.39
C GLN A 99 12.65 -15.32 16.72
N VAL A 100 12.56 -16.66 16.70
CA VAL A 100 12.56 -17.51 17.90
C VAL A 100 13.93 -17.56 18.56
N ARG A 101 14.99 -17.32 17.76
CA ARG A 101 16.40 -17.31 18.19
C ARG A 101 16.95 -15.88 18.35
N ALA A 102 16.07 -14.88 18.42
CA ALA A 102 16.44 -13.50 18.72
C ALA A 102 17.26 -13.43 20.02
N GLY A 103 18.29 -12.59 20.05
CA GLY A 103 19.37 -12.65 21.04
C GLY A 103 20.71 -12.99 20.40
N ARG A 104 21.40 -14.06 20.81
CA ARG A 104 22.77 -14.34 20.33
C ARG A 104 22.92 -14.44 18.80
N ARG A 105 21.87 -14.84 18.07
CA ARG A 105 21.91 -14.98 16.60
C ARG A 105 21.28 -13.83 15.82
N GLY A 106 20.56 -12.93 16.49
CA GLY A 106 19.79 -11.87 15.81
C GLY A 106 18.59 -12.38 15.02
N HIS A 107 17.92 -11.48 14.30
CA HIS A 107 16.85 -11.82 13.37
C HIS A 107 17.43 -12.17 11.99
N CYS A 108 16.61 -12.81 11.17
CA CYS A 108 16.95 -13.13 9.79
C CYS A 108 16.09 -12.28 8.86
N SER A 109 16.70 -11.38 8.09
CA SER A 109 15.98 -10.49 7.15
C SER A 109 15.17 -11.29 6.12
N VAL A 110 15.68 -12.44 5.67
CA VAL A 110 14.98 -13.33 4.74
C VAL A 110 13.74 -13.95 5.38
N GLU A 111 13.83 -14.40 6.64
CA GLU A 111 12.67 -14.94 7.37
C GLU A 111 11.58 -13.86 7.55
N ASP A 112 12.00 -12.65 7.93
CA ASP A 112 11.10 -11.53 8.19
C ASP A 112 10.42 -11.05 6.89
N ALA A 113 11.17 -10.91 5.79
CA ALA A 113 10.61 -10.52 4.49
C ALA A 113 9.62 -11.55 3.94
N LEU A 114 9.94 -12.85 4.07
CA LEU A 114 9.03 -13.93 3.67
C LEU A 114 7.76 -13.95 4.52
N ALA A 115 7.88 -13.74 5.83
CA ALA A 115 6.71 -13.67 6.72
C ALA A 115 5.80 -12.48 6.37
N ALA A 116 6.38 -11.31 6.06
CA ALA A 116 5.60 -10.15 5.61
C ALA A 116 4.88 -10.42 4.28
N LEU A 117 5.56 -11.01 3.30
CA LEU A 117 4.96 -11.37 2.02
C LEU A 117 3.85 -12.41 2.17
N ASP A 118 4.04 -13.43 3.01
CA ASP A 118 3.03 -14.46 3.24
C ASP A 118 1.80 -13.89 3.97
N LEU A 119 1.99 -12.94 4.91
CA LEU A 119 0.87 -12.21 5.51
C LEU A 119 0.09 -11.41 4.46
N TYR A 120 0.79 -10.69 3.58
CA TYR A 120 0.15 -9.96 2.49
C TYR A 120 -0.70 -10.88 1.60
N LYS A 121 -0.19 -12.06 1.24
CA LYS A 121 -0.92 -13.03 0.40
C LYS A 121 -2.26 -13.46 1.00
N LEU A 122 -2.39 -13.53 2.34
CA LEU A 122 -3.66 -13.86 2.99
C LEU A 122 -4.79 -12.86 2.68
N VAL A 123 -4.42 -11.61 2.41
CA VAL A 123 -5.36 -10.48 2.24
C VAL A 123 -5.22 -9.80 0.88
N GLN A 124 -4.37 -10.33 0.00
CA GLN A 124 -3.98 -9.70 -1.27
C GLN A 124 -5.18 -9.28 -2.11
N GLY A 125 -6.17 -10.17 -2.31
CA GLY A 125 -7.33 -9.87 -3.14
C GLY A 125 -8.13 -8.66 -2.64
N ALA A 126 -8.49 -8.66 -1.35
CA ALA A 126 -9.24 -7.56 -0.74
C ALA A 126 -8.41 -6.26 -0.66
N TRP A 127 -7.11 -6.38 -0.42
CA TRP A 127 -6.21 -5.23 -0.33
C TRP A 127 -6.03 -4.57 -1.70
N GLU A 128 -5.71 -5.33 -2.75
CA GLU A 128 -5.50 -4.74 -4.08
C GLU A 128 -6.79 -4.15 -4.66
N GLN A 129 -7.95 -4.77 -4.42
CA GLN A 129 -9.24 -4.16 -4.79
C GLN A 129 -9.47 -2.82 -4.07
N GLU A 130 -9.10 -2.70 -2.79
CA GLU A 130 -9.19 -1.43 -2.08
C GLU A 130 -8.23 -0.38 -2.64
N MET A 131 -7.02 -0.78 -3.01
CA MET A 131 -6.02 0.13 -3.56
C MET A 131 -6.42 0.65 -4.94
N GLU A 132 -6.97 -0.21 -5.79
CA GLU A 132 -7.51 0.17 -7.10
C GLU A 132 -8.62 1.21 -6.97
N ARG A 133 -9.59 0.99 -6.07
CA ARG A 133 -10.66 1.97 -5.83
C ARG A 133 -10.12 3.32 -5.36
N ARG A 134 -9.12 3.32 -4.48
CA ARG A 134 -8.50 4.58 -4.00
C ARG A 134 -7.79 5.35 -5.10
N LEU A 135 -7.20 4.64 -6.07
CA LEU A 135 -6.57 5.26 -7.23
C LEU A 135 -7.59 5.75 -8.26
N GLY A 136 -8.72 5.05 -8.41
CA GLY A 136 -9.82 5.45 -9.29
C GLY A 136 -10.63 6.66 -8.79
N ASP A 137 -10.53 7.01 -7.51
CA ASP A 137 -11.16 8.19 -6.91
C ASP A 137 -10.30 9.47 -7.02
N GLU A 138 -9.05 9.39 -7.51
CA GLU A 138 -8.30 10.58 -7.88
C GLU A 138 -8.97 11.23 -9.10
N PRO A 139 -9.37 12.51 -9.05
CA PRO A 139 -9.91 13.17 -10.21
C PRO A 139 -8.80 13.18 -11.27
N THR A 140 -8.96 12.36 -12.30
CA THR A 140 -8.23 12.54 -13.55
C THR A 140 -8.60 13.94 -14.02
N VAL A 141 -7.79 14.95 -13.70
CA VAL A 141 -7.76 16.19 -14.45
C VAL A 141 -7.32 15.78 -15.85
N HIS A 142 -8.30 15.42 -16.68
CA HIS A 142 -8.04 15.18 -18.08
C HIS A 142 -7.50 16.52 -18.59
N PRO A 143 -6.33 16.58 -19.25
CA PRO A 143 -5.81 17.84 -19.78
C PRO A 143 -6.75 18.56 -20.76
N MET A 144 -7.84 17.90 -21.17
CA MET A 144 -8.91 18.47 -21.99
C MET A 144 -9.98 19.20 -21.18
N ASP A 145 -10.19 18.90 -19.90
CA ASP A 145 -11.22 19.57 -19.09
C ASP A 145 -10.84 21.02 -18.79
N HIS A 146 -9.53 21.29 -18.66
CA HIS A 146 -8.99 22.65 -18.54
C HIS A 146 -9.02 23.41 -19.88
N TYR A 147 -8.90 22.70 -21.01
CA TYR A 147 -8.92 23.31 -22.35
C TYR A 147 -10.29 23.86 -22.74
N MET A 148 -11.36 23.43 -22.06
CA MET A 148 -12.73 23.89 -22.29
C MET A 148 -13.14 25.04 -21.36
N GLN A 149 -12.24 25.51 -20.48
CA GLN A 149 -12.54 26.51 -19.45
C GLN A 149 -11.73 27.81 -19.62
N ASP A 150 -10.81 27.90 -20.58
CA ASP A 150 -10.07 29.12 -20.87
C ASP A 150 -10.97 30.10 -21.67
N GLU A 151 -11.13 31.35 -21.18
CA GLU A 151 -11.96 32.44 -21.76
C GLU A 151 -11.47 32.96 -23.13
N PHE A 152 -10.81 32.14 -23.94
CA PHE A 152 -10.26 32.53 -25.24
C PHE A 152 -11.16 32.12 -26.43
N TRP A 153 -12.25 31.39 -26.20
CA TRP A 153 -13.22 31.05 -27.25
C TRP A 153 -14.44 31.99 -27.21
N PRO A 154 -14.77 32.71 -28.30
CA PRO A 154 -15.98 33.52 -28.36
C PRO A 154 -17.24 32.65 -28.24
N ASP A 155 -18.28 33.18 -27.57
CA ASP A 155 -19.56 32.52 -27.24
C ASP A 155 -20.33 31.87 -28.42
N GLU A 156 -19.87 32.07 -29.65
CA GLU A 156 -20.56 31.66 -30.87
C GLU A 156 -20.36 30.17 -31.25
N VAL A 157 -19.56 29.41 -30.50
CA VAL A 157 -19.34 27.96 -30.78
C VAL A 157 -20.19 27.05 -29.87
N LEU A 158 -20.99 27.59 -28.95
CA LEU A 158 -21.86 26.81 -28.05
C LEU A 158 -23.26 26.50 -28.60
N THR A 159 -23.52 26.78 -29.89
CA THR A 159 -24.84 26.55 -30.51
C THR A 159 -24.83 25.45 -31.57
N ASP A 160 -24.51 24.22 -31.20
CA ASP A 160 -25.23 23.04 -31.73
C ASP A 160 -24.99 21.82 -30.82
N GLY A 161 -26.03 21.05 -30.54
CA GLY A 161 -25.92 19.81 -29.75
C GLY A 161 -26.69 19.78 -28.43
N SER A 162 -27.93 20.27 -28.42
CA SER A 162 -28.85 20.06 -27.30
C SER A 162 -29.14 18.57 -27.06
N ARG A 163 -28.64 17.99 -25.97
CA ARG A 163 -29.29 16.85 -25.29
C ARG A 163 -29.81 17.35 -23.94
N LYS A 164 -31.12 17.63 -23.90
CA LYS A 164 -31.83 17.96 -22.66
C LYS A 164 -31.91 16.72 -21.73
N PRO A 165 -31.90 16.93 -20.41
CA PRO A 165 -31.98 15.85 -19.42
C PRO A 165 -33.41 15.30 -19.30
N VAL A 166 -33.54 13.98 -19.20
CA VAL A 166 -34.80 13.34 -18.81
C VAL A 166 -35.01 13.58 -17.31
N ARG A 167 -35.97 14.43 -16.98
CA ARG A 167 -36.45 14.63 -15.61
C ARG A 167 -37.48 13.56 -15.26
N GLU A 168 -37.29 12.98 -14.09
CA GLU A 168 -38.20 12.12 -13.36
C GLU A 168 -39.54 12.84 -13.09
N ALA A 169 -40.66 12.22 -13.49
CA ALA A 169 -42.00 12.71 -13.22
C ALA A 169 -42.66 11.86 -12.12
N LYS A 170 -42.98 12.50 -11.00
CA LYS A 170 -43.84 11.93 -9.95
C LYS A 170 -45.32 12.24 -10.23
N ARG A 171 -46.14 11.20 -10.02
CA ARG A 171 -47.44 11.18 -9.28
C ARG A 171 -48.70 11.79 -9.94
N LEU A 172 -49.75 10.97 -10.19
CA LEU A 172 -50.91 10.69 -9.29
C LEU A 172 -52.16 10.10 -10.02
N ASP A 173 -52.77 9.13 -9.33
CA ASP A 173 -54.20 8.83 -9.10
C ASP A 173 -55.14 8.08 -10.09
N GLY A 174 -55.99 7.23 -9.46
CA GLY A 174 -57.26 6.53 -9.81
C GLY A 174 -57.71 6.32 -11.26
N THR A 175 -58.45 5.27 -11.66
CA THR A 175 -59.57 4.56 -10.98
C THR A 175 -59.98 3.30 -11.79
N LYS A 176 -60.42 2.22 -11.10
CA LYS A 176 -61.28 1.03 -11.42
C LYS A 176 -61.58 0.53 -12.86
N CYS A 177 -61.61 -0.82 -13.00
CA CYS A 177 -62.77 -1.70 -13.33
C CYS A 177 -62.29 -3.20 -13.32
N THR A 178 -62.72 -4.08 -12.40
CA THR A 178 -63.75 -5.16 -12.53
C THR A 178 -63.60 -5.99 -13.82
N GLU A 179 -63.62 -7.33 -13.89
CA GLU A 179 -64.27 -8.38 -13.09
C GLU A 179 -63.72 -9.78 -13.52
N ASN A 180 -63.94 -10.79 -12.68
CA ASN A 180 -63.60 -12.21 -12.85
C ASN A 180 -64.66 -12.93 -13.73
N PRO A 181 -64.44 -14.17 -14.21
CA PRO A 181 -64.44 -15.37 -13.36
C PRO A 181 -63.21 -16.27 -13.48
#